data_AF-A0A8X6M3X9-F1
#
_entry.id   AF-A0A8X6M3X9-F1
#
_cell.length_a   1.000
_cell.length_b   1.000
_cell.length_c   1.000
_cell.angle_alpha   90.00
_cell.angle_beta   90.00
_cell.angle_gamma   90.00
#
_symmetry.space_group_name_H-M   'P 1'
#
loop_
_entity.id
_entity.type
_entity.pdbx_description
1 polymer ?
#
loop_
_entity_poly.entity_id
_entity_poly.type
_entity_poly.pdbx_seq_one_letter_code
_entity_poly.pdbx_strand_id
1 'polypeptide(L)'
;MFYILNPCSQSVVFLELFECIVMALEEIAQRTWTISSTASTLHSASQKSEFLVSIVVCEKLFSLTLPLSIFLQNKSSDLVSAVKYTNEVLSSLRQMRKTANDTFTEIFQVVSKFSANLFDIELQVPRVTSRQKSRANPQTTSNEEYFRVTTFIPCIDTLIQNLTDRFIKNEDILSSFQLLLPGYACEKKINELEN
;
A
#
# COMPACT_ATOMS: atom_id res chain seq x y z
N MET A 1 17.39 19.44 -15.40
CA MET A 1 16.60 18.50 -16.22
C MET A 1 16.02 17.48 -15.26
N PHE A 2 14.86 17.79 -14.68
CA PHE A 2 14.21 16.94 -13.69
C PHE A 2 13.59 15.75 -14.43
N TYR A 3 14.16 14.55 -14.22
CA TYR A 3 13.52 13.32 -14.63
C TYR A 3 12.18 13.23 -13.89
N ILE A 4 11.09 13.26 -14.64
CA ILE A 4 9.78 12.83 -14.14
C ILE A 4 9.98 11.35 -13.82
N LEU A 5 10.17 11.04 -12.53
CA LEU A 5 10.25 9.67 -12.04
C LEU A 5 8.98 8.96 -12.47
N ASN A 6 9.17 7.95 -13.32
CA ASN A 6 8.14 7.06 -13.80
C ASN A 6 7.37 6.53 -12.56
N PRO A 7 6.03 6.61 -12.50
CA PRO A 7 5.32 6.25 -11.27
C PRO A 7 5.55 4.79 -10.88
N CYS A 8 5.88 3.95 -11.87
CA CYS A 8 6.26 2.55 -11.72
C CYS A 8 7.41 2.33 -10.68
N SER A 9 8.20 3.37 -10.42
CA SER A 9 9.39 3.31 -9.58
C SER A 9 9.17 3.78 -8.14
N GLN A 10 8.05 4.43 -7.78
CA GLN A 10 8.00 5.17 -6.50
C GLN A 10 7.99 4.29 -5.24
N SER A 11 7.31 3.13 -5.24
CA SER A 11 7.35 2.18 -4.12
C SER A 11 8.71 1.46 -4.02
N VAL A 12 9.29 1.13 -5.17
CA VAL A 12 10.61 0.49 -5.30
C VAL A 12 11.71 1.44 -4.83
N VAL A 13 11.65 2.72 -5.22
CA VAL A 13 12.62 3.76 -4.85
C VAL A 13 12.69 3.95 -3.34
N PHE A 14 11.59 3.83 -2.60
CA PHE A 14 11.65 4.02 -1.15
C PHE A 14 12.40 2.87 -0.45
N LEU A 15 12.19 1.61 -0.86
CA LEU A 15 12.97 0.48 -0.34
C LEU A 15 14.44 0.55 -0.78
N GLU A 16 14.71 0.98 -2.02
CA GLU A 16 16.08 1.19 -2.51
C GLU A 16 16.83 2.26 -1.71
N LEU A 17 16.15 3.34 -1.33
CA LEU A 17 16.73 4.43 -0.55
C LEU A 17 16.68 4.19 0.96
N PHE A 18 16.05 3.10 1.41
CA PHE A 18 15.77 2.89 2.83
C PHE A 18 17.04 2.84 3.68
N GLU A 19 18.05 2.10 3.23
CA GLU A 19 19.35 2.02 3.91
C GLU A 19 19.99 3.41 4.06
N CYS A 20 20.02 4.19 2.97
CA CYS A 20 20.53 5.56 2.97
C CYS A 20 19.77 6.46 3.95
N ILE A 21 18.45 6.31 4.04
CA ILE A 21 17.61 7.07 4.98
C ILE A 21 17.96 6.69 6.42
N VAL A 22 18.10 5.40 6.72
CA VAL A 22 18.46 4.94 8.07
C VAL A 22 19.86 5.43 8.46
N MET A 23 20.85 5.32 7.58
CA MET A 23 22.20 5.85 7.82
C MET A 23 22.20 7.37 8.06
N ALA A 24 21.44 8.13 7.26
CA ALA A 24 21.31 9.57 7.46
C ALA A 24 20.66 9.90 8.81
N LEU A 25 19.63 9.16 9.22
CA LEU A 25 19.00 9.34 10.53
C LEU A 25 19.97 9.03 11.68
N GLU A 26 20.81 8.00 11.52
CA GLU A 26 21.86 7.67 12.48
C GLU A 26 22.89 8.81 12.61
N GLU A 27 23.37 9.33 11.48
CA GLU A 27 24.34 10.42 11.48
C GLU A 27 23.77 11.66 12.18
N ILE A 28 22.53 12.05 11.86
CA ILE A 28 21.85 13.20 12.46
C ILE A 28 21.65 12.99 13.97
N ALA A 29 21.32 11.76 14.39
CA ALA A 29 21.12 11.41 15.79
C ALA A 29 22.40 11.55 16.63
N GLN A 30 23.57 11.33 16.03
CA GLN A 30 24.87 11.48 16.69
C GLN A 30 25.33 12.95 16.82
N ARG A 31 24.72 13.88 16.08
CA ARG A 31 25.02 15.31 16.17
C ARG A 31 24.38 15.94 17.42
N THR A 32 24.77 17.17 17.72
CA THR A 32 24.20 17.98 18.81
C THR A 32 23.18 19.00 18.29
N TRP A 33 22.42 18.63 17.27
CA TRP A 33 21.40 19.49 16.70
C TRP A 33 20.12 19.41 17.51
N THR A 34 19.28 20.44 17.43
CA THR A 34 17.96 20.45 18.07
C THR A 34 17.06 19.30 17.59
N ILE A 35 17.31 18.78 16.39
CA ILE A 35 16.58 17.68 15.76
C ILE A 35 17.15 16.28 16.07
N SER A 36 18.28 16.18 16.77
CA SER A 36 18.97 14.90 16.98
C SER A 36 18.16 13.91 17.81
N SER A 37 17.35 14.39 18.76
CA SER A 37 16.40 13.54 19.52
C SER A 37 15.29 12.96 18.64
N THR A 38 14.75 13.76 17.71
CA THR A 38 13.77 13.31 16.72
C THR A 38 14.39 12.29 15.77
N ALA A 39 15.59 12.56 15.25
CA ALA A 39 16.30 11.65 14.37
C ALA A 39 16.60 10.31 15.06
N SER A 40 17.04 10.33 16.32
CA SER A 40 17.24 9.11 17.13
C SER A 40 15.95 8.31 17.28
N THR A 41 14.83 8.98 17.56
CA THR A 41 13.52 8.33 17.68
C THR A 41 13.10 7.67 16.36
N LEU A 42 13.29 8.37 15.24
CA LEU A 42 12.96 7.85 13.91
C LEU A 42 13.88 6.71 13.49
N HIS A 43 15.19 6.82 13.73
CA HIS A 43 16.18 5.76 13.51
C HIS A 43 15.80 4.48 14.26
N SER A 44 15.50 4.61 15.56
CA SER A 44 15.04 3.47 16.34
C SER A 44 13.68 2.93 15.90
N ALA A 45 12.80 3.77 15.33
CA ALA A 45 11.50 3.33 14.84
C ALA A 45 11.59 2.61 13.49
N SER A 46 12.46 3.04 12.58
CA SER A 46 12.63 2.45 11.25
C SER A 46 13.19 1.02 11.31
N GLN A 47 13.95 0.69 12.36
CA GLN A 47 14.52 -0.64 12.57
C GLN A 47 13.56 -1.60 13.29
N LYS A 48 12.38 -1.15 13.74
CA LYS A 48 11.42 -2.02 14.42
C LYS A 48 10.81 -3.03 13.45
N SER A 49 10.58 -4.24 13.95
CA SER A 49 9.97 -5.32 13.16
C SER A 49 8.62 -4.92 12.58
N GLU A 50 7.77 -4.20 13.34
CA GLU A 50 6.49 -3.72 12.82
C GLU A 50 6.66 -2.77 11.63
N PHE A 51 7.66 -1.90 11.67
CA PHE A 51 7.93 -0.95 10.58
C PHE A 51 8.46 -1.68 9.34
N LEU A 52 9.45 -2.57 9.52
CA LEU A 52 10.06 -3.36 8.45
C LEU A 52 9.05 -4.30 7.77
N VAL A 53 8.13 -4.90 8.53
CA VAL A 53 7.05 -5.69 7.93
C VAL A 53 6.11 -4.76 7.16
N SER A 54 5.71 -3.63 7.75
CA SER A 54 4.76 -2.70 7.14
C SER A 54 5.27 -2.13 5.81
N ILE A 55 6.54 -1.74 5.73
CA ILE A 55 7.13 -1.16 4.51
C ILE A 55 7.16 -2.18 3.36
N VAL A 56 7.51 -3.44 3.61
CA VAL A 56 7.51 -4.50 2.59
C VAL A 56 6.09 -4.90 2.19
N VAL A 57 5.15 -4.95 3.14
CA VAL A 57 3.72 -5.14 2.84
C VAL A 57 3.20 -4.00 1.95
N CYS A 58 3.49 -2.75 2.31
CA CYS A 58 3.11 -1.59 1.52
C CYS A 58 3.70 -1.65 0.11
N GLU A 59 4.97 -2.02 -0.04
CA GLU A 59 5.56 -2.21 -1.37
C GLU A 59 4.77 -3.23 -2.18
N LYS A 60 4.48 -4.41 -1.64
CA LYS A 60 3.75 -5.45 -2.36
C LYS A 60 2.37 -4.98 -2.84
N LEU A 61 1.63 -4.28 -1.96
CA LEU A 61 0.29 -3.77 -2.28
C LEU A 61 0.32 -2.58 -3.23
N PHE A 62 1.30 -1.69 -3.10
CA PHE A 62 1.45 -0.56 -3.99
C PHE A 62 1.92 -0.99 -5.36
N SER A 63 2.83 -1.94 -5.47
CA SER A 63 3.24 -2.53 -6.75
C SER A 63 2.04 -3.14 -7.51
N LEU A 64 1.06 -3.71 -6.80
CA LEU A 64 -0.18 -4.21 -7.42
C LEU A 64 -1.15 -3.10 -7.86
N THR A 65 -1.28 -2.02 -7.07
CA THR A 65 -2.22 -0.92 -7.34
C THR A 65 -1.64 0.19 -8.22
N LEU A 66 -0.34 0.16 -8.44
CA LEU A 66 0.41 1.17 -9.16
C LEU A 66 -0.05 1.39 -10.61
N PRO A 67 -0.29 0.34 -11.41
CA PRO A 67 -0.83 0.52 -12.76
C PRO A 67 -2.18 1.26 -12.77
N LEU A 68 -3.05 0.97 -11.80
CA LEU A 68 -4.31 1.70 -11.61
C LEU A 68 -4.07 3.15 -11.18
N SER A 69 -3.12 3.39 -10.29
CA SER A 69 -2.74 4.75 -9.88
C SER A 69 -2.25 5.59 -11.06
N ILE A 70 -1.41 5.02 -11.94
CA ILE A 70 -0.96 5.66 -13.19
C ILE A 70 -2.16 5.97 -14.08
N PHE A 71 -3.03 4.98 -14.26
CA PHE A 71 -4.23 5.14 -15.07
C PHE A 71 -5.10 6.28 -14.56
N LEU A 72 -5.36 6.35 -13.25
CA LEU A 72 -6.19 7.39 -12.65
C LEU A 72 -5.57 8.79 -12.70
N GLN A 73 -4.24 8.90 -12.79
CA GLN A 73 -3.53 10.17 -12.87
C GLN A 73 -3.39 10.71 -14.30
N ASN A 74 -3.69 9.90 -15.31
CA ASN A 74 -3.66 10.35 -16.70
C ASN A 74 -4.77 11.37 -17.00
N LYS A 75 -4.41 12.45 -17.69
CA LYS A 75 -5.32 13.60 -17.95
C LYS A 75 -6.53 13.26 -18.82
N SER A 76 -6.46 12.17 -19.60
CA SER A 76 -7.49 11.76 -20.55
C SER A 76 -8.23 10.49 -20.10
N SER A 77 -8.17 10.15 -18.80
CA SER A 77 -8.75 8.89 -18.33
C SER A 77 -10.27 8.92 -18.28
N ASP A 78 -10.86 7.94 -18.94
CA ASP A 78 -12.29 7.66 -18.91
C ASP A 78 -12.69 6.97 -17.60
N LEU A 79 -13.78 7.43 -16.98
CA LEU A 79 -14.27 6.94 -15.69
C LEU A 79 -14.79 5.50 -15.77
N VAL A 80 -15.43 5.11 -16.88
CA VAL A 80 -15.91 3.72 -17.04
C VAL A 80 -14.73 2.76 -17.16
N SER A 81 -13.73 3.14 -17.95
CA SER A 81 -12.47 2.40 -18.03
C SER A 81 -11.76 2.33 -16.67
N ALA A 82 -11.80 3.41 -15.86
CA ALA A 82 -11.27 3.42 -14.50
C ALA A 82 -11.98 2.43 -13.56
N VAL A 83 -13.31 2.37 -13.62
CA VAL A 83 -14.11 1.42 -12.82
C VAL A 83 -13.80 -0.02 -13.24
N LYS A 84 -13.76 -0.29 -14.55
CA LYS A 84 -13.36 -1.61 -15.07
C LYS A 84 -11.98 -2.00 -14.57
N TYR A 85 -10.99 -1.12 -14.68
CA TYR A 85 -9.64 -1.44 -14.23
C TYR A 85 -9.56 -1.63 -12.71
N THR A 86 -10.34 -0.86 -11.95
CA THR A 86 -10.45 -1.04 -10.50
C THR A 86 -11.00 -2.42 -10.15
N ASN A 87 -11.98 -2.93 -10.89
CA ASN A 87 -12.51 -4.29 -10.69
C ASN A 87 -11.46 -5.38 -10.92
N GLU A 88 -10.57 -5.20 -11.90
CA GLU A 88 -9.45 -6.12 -12.15
C GLU A 88 -8.47 -6.12 -10.96
N VAL A 89 -8.06 -4.94 -10.48
CA VAL A 89 -7.18 -4.81 -9.30
C VAL A 89 -7.84 -5.37 -8.04
N LEU A 90 -9.14 -5.11 -7.83
CA LEU A 90 -9.91 -5.68 -6.72
C LEU A 90 -9.94 -7.21 -6.79
N SER A 91 -10.05 -7.79 -7.98
CA SER A 91 -10.02 -9.24 -8.17
C SER A 91 -8.66 -9.81 -7.75
N SER A 92 -7.56 -9.17 -8.14
CA SER A 92 -6.21 -9.56 -7.70
C SER A 92 -6.01 -9.41 -6.19
N LEU A 93 -6.48 -8.31 -5.59
CA LEU A 93 -6.41 -8.09 -4.14
C LEU A 93 -7.23 -9.13 -3.36
N ARG A 94 -8.45 -9.46 -3.82
CA ARG A 94 -9.29 -10.49 -3.21
C ARG A 94 -8.66 -11.88 -3.34
N GLN A 95 -7.99 -12.16 -4.46
CA GLN A 95 -7.25 -13.40 -4.61
C GLN A 95 -6.07 -13.46 -3.64
N MET A 96 -5.27 -12.39 -3.54
CA MET A 96 -4.20 -12.26 -2.56
C MET A 96 -4.71 -12.43 -1.12
N ARG A 97 -5.90 -11.91 -0.82
CA ARG A 97 -6.55 -12.08 0.48
C ARG A 97 -6.95 -13.52 0.78
N LYS A 98 -7.39 -14.28 -0.24
CA LYS A 98 -7.72 -15.72 -0.13
C LYS A 98 -6.46 -16.56 0.07
N THR A 99 -5.38 -16.22 -0.61
CA THR A 99 -4.06 -16.90 -0.50
C THR A 99 -3.14 -16.21 0.50
N ALA A 100 -3.70 -15.51 1.50
CA ALA A 100 -2.94 -14.62 2.38
C ALA A 100 -1.86 -15.35 3.18
N ASN A 101 -2.05 -16.64 3.46
CA ASN A 101 -1.04 -17.45 4.13
C ASN A 101 0.22 -17.56 3.27
N ASP A 102 0.07 -18.13 2.07
CA ASP A 102 1.20 -18.37 1.14
C ASP A 102 1.86 -17.06 0.71
N THR A 103 1.04 -16.05 0.37
CA THR A 103 1.57 -14.74 -0.01
C THR A 103 2.34 -14.08 1.13
N PHE A 104 1.85 -14.20 2.38
CA PHE A 104 2.56 -13.62 3.50
C PHE A 104 3.83 -14.39 3.85
N THR A 105 3.88 -15.71 3.65
CA THR A 105 5.11 -16.49 3.81
C THR A 105 6.22 -15.96 2.89
N GLU A 106 5.91 -15.68 1.63
CA GLU A 106 6.87 -15.05 0.70
C GLU A 106 7.31 -13.66 1.19
N ILE A 107 6.37 -12.80 1.59
CA ILE A 107 6.65 -11.46 2.13
C ILE A 107 7.56 -11.56 3.36
N PHE A 108 7.24 -12.49 4.28
CA PHE A 108 7.97 -12.68 5.53
C PHE A 108 9.42 -13.13 5.27
N GLN A 109 9.64 -14.01 4.30
CA GLN A 109 10.99 -14.37 3.86
C GLN A 109 11.77 -13.18 3.29
N VAL A 110 11.11 -12.32 2.49
CA VAL A 110 11.73 -11.12 1.93
C VAL A 110 12.14 -10.16 3.05
N VAL A 111 11.23 -9.82 3.98
CA VAL A 111 11.56 -8.91 5.09
C VAL A 111 12.59 -9.51 6.05
N SER A 112 12.58 -10.83 6.26
CA SER A 112 13.59 -11.49 7.10
C SER A 112 14.99 -11.39 6.49
N LYS A 113 15.12 -11.58 5.17
CA LYS A 113 16.39 -11.38 4.46
C LYS A 113 16.81 -9.92 4.46
N PHE A 114 15.87 -9.00 4.22
CA PHE A 114 16.11 -7.56 4.21
C PHE A 114 16.63 -7.04 5.56
N SER A 115 15.98 -7.45 6.66
CA SER A 115 16.36 -7.07 8.03
C SER A 115 17.70 -7.65 8.46
N ALA A 116 17.97 -8.92 8.15
CA ALA A 116 19.25 -9.56 8.44
C ALA A 116 20.40 -8.91 7.65
N ASN A 117 20.21 -8.66 6.36
CA ASN A 117 21.28 -8.13 5.50
C ASN A 117 21.64 -6.67 5.80
N LEU A 118 20.65 -5.83 6.11
CA LEU A 118 20.87 -4.39 6.28
C LEU A 118 21.19 -3.99 7.71
N PHE A 119 20.64 -4.69 8.71
CA PHE A 119 20.72 -4.26 10.10
C PHE A 119 21.20 -5.34 11.06
N ASP A 120 21.41 -6.58 10.59
CA ASP A 120 21.69 -7.75 11.44
C ASP A 120 20.61 -7.95 12.54
N ILE A 121 19.35 -7.68 12.18
CA ILE A 121 18.19 -7.76 13.08
C ILE A 121 17.32 -8.96 12.70
N GLU A 122 16.93 -9.76 13.70
CA GLU A 122 15.89 -10.77 13.57
C GLU A 122 14.50 -10.16 13.83
N LEU A 123 13.50 -10.53 13.04
CA LEU A 123 12.13 -10.05 13.22
C LEU A 123 11.50 -10.66 14.48
N GLN A 124 11.09 -9.79 15.40
CA GLN A 124 10.51 -10.17 16.68
C GLN A 124 9.15 -9.50 16.89
N VAL A 125 8.23 -10.26 17.51
CA VAL A 125 6.92 -9.72 17.89
C VAL A 125 7.11 -8.73 19.05
N PRO A 126 6.50 -7.53 18.99
CA PRO A 126 6.54 -6.60 20.10
C PRO A 126 5.96 -7.24 21.36
N ARG A 127 6.51 -6.89 22.53
CA ARG A 127 6.13 -7.48 23.82
C ARG A 127 4.61 -7.49 24.01
N VAL A 128 4.02 -8.69 23.98
CA VAL A 128 2.60 -8.90 24.22
C VAL A 128 2.36 -8.96 25.74
N THR A 129 1.65 -7.96 26.27
CA THR A 129 1.21 -7.97 27.67
C THR A 129 -0.22 -8.50 27.76
N SER A 130 -0.55 -9.25 28.83
CA SER A 130 -1.87 -9.86 29.05
C SER A 130 -3.07 -8.92 28.85
N ARG A 131 -2.88 -7.61 29.08
CA ARG A 131 -3.92 -6.59 28.87
C ARG A 131 -3.47 -5.55 27.84
N GLN A 132 -3.85 -5.74 26.58
CA GLN A 132 -3.77 -4.70 25.54
C GLN A 132 -5.19 -4.27 25.16
N LYS A 133 -5.57 -3.02 25.44
CA LYS A 133 -6.90 -2.47 25.10
C LYS A 133 -6.96 -1.77 23.74
N SER A 134 -5.82 -1.36 23.21
CA SER A 134 -5.72 -0.50 22.01
C SER A 134 -5.13 -1.21 20.78
N ARG A 135 -4.71 -2.47 20.91
CA ARG A 135 -4.08 -3.25 19.84
C ARG A 135 -4.67 -4.66 19.79
N ALA A 136 -4.69 -5.24 18.60
CA ALA A 136 -5.04 -6.64 18.43
C ALA A 136 -4.03 -7.51 19.22
N ASN A 137 -4.55 -8.41 20.06
CA ASN A 137 -3.78 -9.37 20.82
C ASN A 137 -4.15 -10.80 20.39
N PRO A 138 -3.89 -11.19 19.13
CA PRO A 138 -4.18 -12.53 18.67
C PRO A 138 -3.26 -13.52 19.40
N GLN A 139 -3.80 -14.67 19.79
CA GLN A 139 -2.98 -15.79 20.25
C GLN A 139 -2.31 -16.40 19.01
N THR A 140 -1.04 -16.10 18.79
CA THR A 140 -0.29 -16.58 17.62
C THR A 140 0.89 -17.42 18.02
N THR A 141 1.20 -18.42 17.19
CA THR A 141 2.24 -19.42 17.47
C THR A 141 3.60 -19.03 16.91
N SER A 142 3.64 -18.16 15.89
CA SER A 142 4.88 -17.67 15.26
C SER A 142 4.86 -16.17 15.01
N ASN A 143 6.05 -15.59 14.84
CA ASN A 143 6.21 -14.18 14.48
C ASN A 143 5.55 -13.88 13.12
N GLU A 144 5.68 -14.80 12.17
CA GLU A 144 5.01 -14.70 10.86
C GLU A 144 3.49 -14.62 11.01
N GLU A 145 2.89 -15.52 11.79
CA GLU A 145 1.44 -15.54 12.01
C GLU A 145 0.96 -14.25 12.67
N TYR A 146 1.71 -13.75 13.65
CA TYR A 146 1.42 -12.46 14.30
C TYR A 146 1.33 -11.32 13.28
N PHE A 147 2.36 -11.15 12.46
CA PHE A 147 2.42 -10.05 11.50
C PHE A 147 1.39 -10.19 10.37
N ARG A 148 1.11 -11.43 9.95
CA ARG A 148 0.06 -11.71 8.97
C ARG A 148 -1.30 -11.19 9.45
N VAL A 149 -1.68 -11.53 10.69
CA VAL A 149 -2.99 -11.22 11.27
C VAL A 149 -3.09 -9.75 11.69
N THR A 150 -2.02 -9.17 12.23
CA THR A 150 -2.05 -7.80 12.78
C THR A 150 -1.77 -6.72 11.76
N THR A 151 -1.05 -7.04 10.68
CA THR A 151 -0.56 -6.04 9.70
C THR A 151 -1.07 -6.34 8.29
N PHE A 152 -0.71 -7.49 7.72
CA PHE A 152 -0.97 -7.79 6.30
C PHE A 152 -2.47 -7.90 5.96
N ILE A 153 -3.19 -8.74 6.70
CA ILE A 153 -4.63 -8.96 6.49
C ILE A 153 -5.43 -7.64 6.64
N PRO A 154 -5.28 -6.88 7.74
CA PRO A 154 -5.96 -5.60 7.89
C PRO A 154 -5.63 -4.59 6.78
N CYS A 155 -4.38 -4.57 6.31
CA CYS A 155 -3.97 -3.66 5.25
C CYS A 155 -4.66 -3.99 3.91
N ILE A 156 -4.70 -5.27 3.53
CA ILE A 156 -5.43 -5.71 2.33
C ILE A 156 -6.92 -5.44 2.46
N ASP A 157 -7.53 -5.79 3.59
CA ASP A 157 -8.97 -5.60 3.81
C ASP A 157 -9.35 -4.11 3.71
N THR A 158 -8.53 -3.23 4.29
CA THR A 158 -8.70 -1.77 4.20
C THR A 158 -8.57 -1.27 2.76
N LEU A 159 -7.58 -1.77 2.01
CA LEU A 159 -7.38 -1.37 0.62
C LEU A 159 -8.52 -1.81 -0.29
N ILE A 160 -9.00 -3.06 -0.13
CA ILE A 160 -10.18 -3.58 -0.82
C ILE A 160 -11.40 -2.72 -0.50
N GLN A 161 -11.61 -2.39 0.78
CA GLN A 161 -12.74 -1.58 1.23
C GLN A 161 -12.70 -0.18 0.58
N ASN A 162 -11.55 0.49 0.62
CA ASN A 162 -11.38 1.83 0.05
C ASN A 162 -11.63 1.88 -1.46
N LEU A 163 -11.10 0.91 -2.21
CA LEU A 163 -11.34 0.84 -3.66
C LEU A 163 -12.79 0.51 -3.99
N THR A 164 -13.41 -0.40 -3.21
CA THR A 164 -14.83 -0.75 -3.37
C THR A 164 -15.73 0.46 -3.11
N ASP A 165 -15.46 1.19 -2.02
CA ASP A 165 -16.27 2.34 -1.62
C ASP A 165 -16.17 3.51 -2.59
N ARG A 166 -14.99 3.70 -3.19
CA ARG A 166 -14.76 4.83 -4.08
C ARG A 166 -15.31 4.59 -5.48
N PHE A 167 -15.10 3.40 -6.04
CA PHE A 167 -15.40 3.12 -7.43
C PHE A 167 -16.66 2.29 -7.63
N ILE A 168 -16.84 1.22 -6.84
CA ILE A 168 -17.89 0.24 -7.10
C ILE A 168 -19.24 0.72 -6.58
N LYS A 169 -19.27 1.26 -5.35
CA LYS A 169 -20.51 1.84 -4.80
C LYS A 169 -21.04 3.01 -5.62
N ASN A 170 -20.16 3.70 -6.35
CA ASN A 170 -20.51 4.86 -7.16
C ASN A 170 -20.51 4.56 -8.66
N GLU A 171 -20.49 3.28 -9.07
CA GLU A 171 -20.34 2.88 -10.47
C GLU A 171 -21.41 3.50 -11.39
N ASP A 172 -22.67 3.49 -10.96
CA ASP A 172 -23.78 4.10 -11.72
C ASP A 172 -23.60 5.60 -11.89
N ILE A 173 -23.18 6.29 -10.81
CA ILE A 173 -22.94 7.73 -10.81
C ILE A 173 -21.75 8.07 -11.72
N LEU A 174 -20.66 7.31 -11.60
CA LEU A 174 -19.45 7.47 -12.42
C LEU A 174 -19.74 7.23 -13.91
N SER A 175 -20.56 6.23 -14.23
CA SER A 175 -21.00 5.95 -15.59
C SER A 175 -21.89 7.07 -16.14
N SER A 176 -22.76 7.64 -15.31
CA SER A 176 -23.63 8.76 -15.72
C SER A 176 -22.86 10.03 -16.12
N PHE A 177 -21.67 10.26 -15.56
CA PHE A 177 -20.83 11.41 -15.91
C PHE A 177 -20.35 11.39 -17.37
N GLN A 178 -20.28 10.21 -18.00
CA GLN A 178 -19.97 10.14 -19.44
C GLN A 178 -20.97 10.94 -20.28
N LEU A 179 -22.23 11.04 -19.84
CA LEU A 179 -23.28 11.80 -20.52
C LEU A 179 -23.02 13.31 -20.55
N LEU A 180 -22.18 13.84 -19.64
CA LEU A 180 -21.79 15.24 -19.62
C LEU A 180 -20.70 15.56 -20.64
N LEU A 181 -20.05 14.54 -21.21
CA LEU A 181 -19.00 14.74 -22.20
C LEU A 181 -19.64 15.04 -23.57
N PRO A 182 -19.14 16.06 -24.31
CA PRO A 182 -19.75 16.50 -25.57
C PRO A 182 -19.94 15.39 -26.62
N GLY A 183 -19.07 14.37 -26.62
CA GLY A 183 -19.15 13.23 -27.54
C GLY A 183 -20.32 12.28 -27.27
N TYR A 184 -20.75 12.12 -26.02
CA TYR A 184 -21.80 11.19 -25.60
C TYR A 184 -23.16 11.88 -25.41
N ALA A 185 -23.16 13.18 -25.13
CA ALA A 185 -24.38 13.99 -25.03
C ALA A 185 -25.17 14.04 -26.35
N CYS A 186 -24.48 13.90 -27.50
CA CYS A 186 -25.11 13.87 -28.82
C CYS A 186 -25.80 12.53 -29.14
N GLU A 187 -25.32 11.39 -28.62
CA GLU A 187 -25.90 10.08 -28.94
C GLU A 187 -27.28 9.88 -28.30
N LYS A 188 -27.52 10.39 -27.08
CA LYS A 188 -28.83 10.26 -26.43
C LYS A 188 -29.93 11.10 -27.05
N LYS A 189 -29.59 12.22 -27.69
CA LYS A 189 -30.59 13.03 -28.42
C LYS A 189 -31.08 12.35 -29.70
N ILE A 190 -30.33 11.41 -30.28
CA ILE A 190 -30.79 10.70 -31.49
C ILE A 190 -31.86 9.67 -31.13
N ASN A 191 -31.67 8.91 -30.05
CA ASN A 191 -32.62 7.86 -29.63
C ASN A 191 -33.93 8.40 -29.00
N GLU A 192 -33.94 9.64 -28.52
CA GLU A 192 -35.16 10.32 -28.04
C GLU A 192 -35.92 11.09 -29.14
N LEU A 193 -35.35 11.21 -30.35
CA LEU A 193 -35.96 11.86 -31.52
C LEU A 193 -36.53 10.86 -32.53
N GLU A 194 -36.38 9.55 -32.31
CA GLU A 194 -36.93 8.48 -33.17
C GLU A 194 -38.25 7.86 -32.65
N ASN A 195 -38.87 8.46 -31.62
CA ASN A 195 -40.25 8.18 -31.19
C ASN A 195 -41.13 9.43 -31.35
#